data_AF-A0A6Y1HUD1-F1
#
_entry.id   AF-A0A6Y1HUD1-F1
#
_cell.length_a   1.000
_cell.length_b   1.000
_cell.length_c   1.000
_cell.angle_alpha   90.00
_cell.angle_beta   90.00
_cell.angle_gamma   90.00
#
_symmetry.space_group_name_H-M   'P 1'
#
loop_
_entity.id
_entity.type
_entity.pdbx_description
1 polymer ?
#
loop_
_entity_poly.entity_id
_entity_poly.type
_entity_poly.pdbx_seq_one_letter_code
_entity_poly.pdbx_strand_id
1 'polypeptide(L)'
;SPDEVEQREEREINPAPVQRMSVQEITSEVSTRTSAQESAANVDAVADDLRERIDTASSVDQAKAIRADIESQKALLGTALFTELKNKA
;
A
#
# COMPACT_ATOMS: atom_id res chain seq x y z
N SER A 1 -57.05 41.82 -20.61
CA SER A 1 -55.74 41.77 -19.96
C SER A 1 -55.15 40.40 -20.18
N PRO A 2 -54.03 40.27 -20.89
CA PRO A 2 -53.34 38.99 -20.99
C PRO A 2 -52.41 38.89 -19.78
N ASP A 3 -52.79 38.03 -18.83
CA ASP A 3 -51.97 37.66 -17.68
C ASP A 3 -50.61 37.12 -18.17
N GLU A 4 -49.55 37.76 -17.70
CA GLU A 4 -48.17 37.44 -17.98
C GLU A 4 -47.85 36.07 -17.36
N VAL A 5 -47.73 35.04 -18.21
CA VAL A 5 -47.26 33.72 -17.77
C VAL A 5 -45.78 33.83 -17.42
N GLU A 6 -45.49 34.00 -16.13
CA GLU A 6 -44.14 33.97 -15.58
C GLU A 6 -43.48 32.62 -15.94
N GLN A 7 -42.47 32.67 -16.81
CA GLN A 7 -41.70 31.51 -17.21
C GLN A 7 -40.91 31.01 -16.00
N ARG A 8 -41.35 29.91 -15.39
CA ARG A 8 -40.65 29.29 -14.27
C ARG A 8 -39.31 28.76 -14.80
N GLU A 9 -38.20 29.31 -14.31
CA GLU A 9 -36.86 28.76 -14.55
C GLU A 9 -36.82 27.32 -14.03
N GLU A 10 -36.78 26.36 -14.94
CA GLU A 10 -36.66 24.94 -14.66
C GLU A 10 -35.28 24.69 -14.02
N ARG A 11 -35.26 24.35 -12.73
CA ARG A 11 -34.01 24.09 -12.01
C ARG A 11 -33.33 22.86 -12.63
N GLU A 12 -32.13 23.06 -13.20
CA GLU A 12 -31.30 22.01 -13.79
C GLU A 12 -31.05 20.87 -12.77
N ILE A 13 -31.63 19.69 -13.04
CA ILE A 13 -31.64 18.53 -12.12
C ILE A 13 -30.37 17.67 -12.25
N ASN A 14 -29.42 18.04 -13.12
CA ASN A 14 -28.28 17.19 -13.44
C ASN A 14 -26.97 17.92 -13.10
N PRO A 15 -26.48 17.82 -11.85
CA PRO A 15 -25.19 18.38 -11.51
C PRO A 15 -24.12 17.78 -12.43
N ALA A 16 -23.25 18.64 -12.98
CA ALA A 16 -22.12 18.24 -13.81
C ALA A 16 -21.40 17.04 -13.18
N PRO A 17 -20.94 16.06 -13.99
CA PRO A 17 -20.44 14.80 -13.48
C PRO A 17 -19.33 15.05 -12.47
N VAL A 18 -19.67 14.87 -11.20
CA VAL A 18 -18.74 14.78 -10.08
C VAL A 18 -17.72 13.74 -10.51
N GLN A 19 -16.43 14.08 -10.48
CA GLN A 19 -15.31 13.23 -10.89
C GLN A 19 -15.58 11.77 -10.52
N ARG A 20 -16.03 11.00 -11.51
CA ARG A 20 -16.30 9.57 -11.31
C ARG A 20 -14.93 8.91 -11.32
N MET A 21 -14.40 8.67 -10.12
CA MET A 21 -13.25 7.77 -9.95
C MET A 21 -13.51 6.53 -10.80
N SER A 22 -12.63 6.25 -11.76
CA SER A 22 -12.83 5.14 -12.67
C SER A 22 -12.68 3.83 -11.91
N VAL A 23 -13.46 2.81 -12.26
CA VAL A 23 -13.35 1.46 -11.66
C VAL A 23 -11.92 0.91 -11.82
N GLN A 24 -11.21 1.31 -12.89
CA GLN A 24 -9.79 1.01 -13.07
C GLN A 24 -8.88 1.64 -12.00
N GLU A 25 -9.14 2.86 -11.56
CA GLU A 25 -8.36 3.52 -10.49
C GLU A 25 -8.59 2.80 -9.16
N ILE A 26 -9.85 2.50 -8.84
CA ILE A 26 -10.21 1.75 -7.62
C ILE A 26 -9.56 0.36 -7.60
N THR A 27 -9.59 -0.36 -8.72
CA THR A 27 -9.00 -1.71 -8.83
C THR A 27 -7.47 -1.66 -8.73
N SER A 28 -6.85 -0.62 -9.26
CA SER A 28 -5.40 -0.40 -9.16
C SER A 28 -4.99 -0.14 -7.70
N GLU A 29 -5.73 0.70 -6.97
CA GLU A 29 -5.49 0.93 -5.55
C GLU A 29 -5.67 -0.32 -4.68
N VAL A 30 -6.67 -1.17 -4.97
CA VAL A 30 -6.86 -2.44 -4.23
C VAL A 30 -5.71 -3.42 -4.50
N SER A 31 -5.23 -3.47 -5.73
CA SER A 31 -4.11 -4.34 -6.11
C SER A 31 -2.80 -3.90 -5.44
N THR A 32 -2.52 -2.59 -5.40
CA THR A 32 -1.34 -2.06 -4.72
C THR A 32 -1.40 -2.27 -3.22
N ARG A 33 -2.57 -2.08 -2.58
CA ARG A 33 -2.75 -2.35 -1.14
C ARG A 33 -2.56 -3.83 -0.79
N THR A 34 -3.13 -4.73 -1.58
CA THR A 34 -2.99 -6.18 -1.35
C THR A 34 -1.53 -6.62 -1.45
N SER A 35 -0.83 -6.19 -2.51
CA SER A 35 0.59 -6.52 -2.72
C SER A 35 1.48 -5.94 -1.62
N ALA A 36 1.15 -4.75 -1.10
CA ALA A 36 1.84 -4.16 0.03
C ALA A 36 1.62 -4.94 1.34
N GLN A 37 0.39 -5.41 1.61
CA GLN A 37 0.08 -6.22 2.79
C GLN A 37 0.80 -7.56 2.76
N GLU A 38 0.84 -8.23 1.61
CA GLU A 38 1.58 -9.48 1.44
C GLU A 38 3.09 -9.27 1.58
N SER A 39 3.61 -8.16 1.05
CA SER A 39 5.01 -7.79 1.23
C SER A 39 5.36 -7.51 2.70
N ALA A 40 4.48 -6.82 3.44
CA ALA A 40 4.68 -6.53 4.86
C ALA A 40 4.68 -7.80 5.72
N ALA A 41 3.73 -8.71 5.51
CA ALA A 41 3.68 -9.99 6.21
C ALA A 41 4.94 -10.85 5.95
N ASN A 42 5.46 -10.82 4.72
CA ASN A 42 6.71 -11.50 4.37
C ASN A 42 7.94 -10.84 5.02
N VAL A 43 7.95 -9.51 5.16
CA VAL A 43 9.05 -8.78 5.84
C VAL A 43 9.09 -9.10 7.33
N ASP A 44 7.94 -9.08 8.01
CA ASP A 44 7.87 -9.33 9.44
C ASP A 44 8.34 -10.75 9.77
N ALA A 45 7.88 -11.74 9.01
CA ALA A 45 8.30 -13.14 9.19
C ALA A 45 9.82 -13.32 9.01
N VAL A 46 10.40 -12.69 7.99
CA VAL A 46 11.85 -12.74 7.73
C VAL A 46 12.64 -12.04 8.83
N ALA A 47 12.18 -10.88 9.29
CA ALA A 47 12.84 -10.15 10.37
C ALA A 47 12.78 -10.92 11.70
N ASP A 48 11.67 -11.58 11.99
CA ASP A 48 11.49 -12.37 13.21
C ASP A 48 12.37 -13.64 13.21
N ASP A 49 12.46 -14.37 12.08
CA ASP A 49 13.39 -15.49 11.93
C ASP A 49 14.85 -15.05 12.16
N LEU A 50 15.26 -13.94 11.55
CA LEU A 50 16.61 -13.40 11.74
C LEU A 50 16.88 -13.04 13.21
N ARG A 51 15.90 -12.46 13.93
CA ARG A 51 16.03 -12.15 15.35
C ARG A 51 16.18 -13.41 16.20
N GLU A 52 15.33 -14.42 15.99
CA GLU A 52 15.41 -15.69 16.71
C GLU A 52 16.77 -16.37 16.49
N ARG A 53 17.27 -16.36 15.24
CA ARG A 53 18.58 -16.92 14.91
C ARG A 53 19.73 -16.14 15.58
N ILE A 54 19.62 -14.82 15.69
CA ILE A 54 20.58 -13.99 16.43
C ILE A 54 20.56 -14.37 17.92
N ASP A 55 19.39 -14.45 18.52
CA ASP A 55 19.22 -14.73 19.96
C ASP A 55 19.74 -16.13 20.34
N THR A 56 19.58 -17.10 19.44
CA THR A 56 20.01 -18.49 19.65
C THR A 56 21.45 -18.77 19.21
N ALA A 57 22.11 -17.83 18.54
CA ALA A 57 23.48 -18.02 18.06
C ALA A 57 24.47 -18.16 19.24
N SER A 58 25.15 -19.30 19.29
CA SER A 58 26.09 -19.61 20.37
C SER A 58 27.53 -19.78 19.87
N SER A 59 27.80 -19.47 18.60
CA SER A 59 29.12 -19.59 17.99
C SER A 59 29.41 -18.49 16.98
N VAL A 60 30.70 -18.22 16.79
CA VAL A 60 31.19 -17.21 15.84
C VAL A 60 30.81 -17.60 14.40
N ASP A 61 30.82 -18.88 14.06
CA ASP A 61 30.50 -19.31 12.70
C ASP A 61 28.99 -19.20 12.40
N GLN A 62 28.12 -19.47 13.38
CA GLN A 62 26.69 -19.14 13.26
C GLN A 62 26.48 -17.64 13.08
N ALA A 63 27.16 -16.80 13.87
CA ALA A 63 27.06 -15.34 13.72
C ALA A 63 27.51 -14.85 12.34
N LYS A 64 28.56 -15.45 11.76
CA LYS A 64 29.00 -15.15 10.38
C LYS A 64 27.96 -15.56 9.35
N ALA A 65 27.36 -16.75 9.50
CA ALA A 65 26.32 -17.24 8.61
C ALA A 65 25.08 -16.33 8.65
N ILE A 66 24.62 -15.98 9.85
CA ILE A 66 23.51 -15.03 10.06
C ILE A 66 23.82 -13.68 9.41
N ARG A 67 25.04 -13.15 9.59
CA ARG A 67 25.45 -11.90 8.94
C ARG A 67 25.39 -11.99 7.41
N ALA A 68 25.82 -13.10 6.82
CA ALA A 68 25.76 -13.29 5.38
C ALA A 68 24.30 -13.32 4.88
N ASP A 69 23.42 -14.01 5.60
CA ASP A 69 22.00 -14.07 5.28
C ASP A 69 21.33 -12.69 5.36
N ILE A 70 21.61 -11.93 6.42
CA ILE A 70 21.12 -10.55 6.56
C ILE A 70 21.56 -9.69 5.39
N GLU A 71 22.84 -9.77 4.99
CA GLU A 71 23.33 -8.99 3.86
C GLU A 71 22.63 -9.38 2.55
N SER A 72 22.35 -10.67 2.34
CA SER A 72 21.61 -11.15 1.17
C SER A 72 20.16 -10.65 1.14
N GLN A 73 19.52 -10.46 2.29
CA GLN A 73 18.11 -10.07 2.39
C GLN A 73 17.90 -8.56 2.50
N LYS A 74 18.96 -7.79 2.76
CA LYS A 74 18.94 -6.34 2.98
C LYS A 74 18.22 -5.56 1.87
N ALA A 75 18.45 -5.92 0.62
CA ALA A 75 17.80 -5.27 -0.52
C ALA A 75 16.28 -5.53 -0.52
N LEU A 76 15.89 -6.78 -0.29
CA LEU A 76 14.49 -7.20 -0.25
C LEU A 76 13.73 -6.50 0.89
N LEU A 77 14.28 -6.54 2.11
CA LEU A 77 13.73 -5.86 3.29
C LEU A 77 13.60 -4.35 3.03
N GLY A 78 14.66 -3.72 2.51
CA GLY A 78 14.66 -2.28 2.22
C GLY A 78 13.62 -1.87 1.17
N THR A 79 13.52 -2.61 0.06
CA THR A 79 12.52 -2.33 -0.99
C THR A 79 11.10 -2.51 -0.48
N ALA A 80 10.83 -3.56 0.29
CA ALA A 80 9.52 -3.82 0.85
C ALA A 80 9.11 -2.73 1.87
N LEU A 81 9.99 -2.36 2.80
CA LEU A 81 9.75 -1.28 3.76
C LEU A 81 9.55 0.09 3.09
N PHE A 82 10.35 0.39 2.05
CA PHE A 82 10.17 1.62 1.28
C PHE A 82 8.83 1.66 0.54
N THR A 83 8.41 0.52 -0.03
CA THR A 83 7.11 0.40 -0.69
C THR A 83 5.98 0.60 0.31
N GLU A 84 6.08 0.04 1.51
CA GLU A 84 5.10 0.26 2.57
C GLU A 84 5.01 1.76 2.96
N LEU A 85 6.16 2.42 3.15
CA LEU A 85 6.20 3.86 3.44
C LEU A 85 5.49 4.67 2.37
N LYS A 86 5.76 4.37 1.10
CA LYS A 86 5.12 5.02 -0.06
C LYS A 86 3.60 4.87 -0.06
N ASN A 87 3.08 3.73 0.39
CA ASN A 87 1.64 3.46 0.41
C ASN A 87 0.91 4.08 1.60
N LYS A 88 1.64 4.54 2.62
CA LYS A 88 1.08 5.27 3.77
C LYS A 88 1.08 6.79 3.59
N ALA A 89 1.84 7.32 2.62
CA ALA A 89 2.01 8.75 2.36
C ALA A 89 0.94 9.33 1.42
#